data_AF-A0A9W8KXH1-F1
#
_entry.id   AF-A0A9W8KXH1-F1
#
_cell.length_a   1.000
_cell.length_b   1.000
_cell.length_c   1.000
_cell.angle_alpha   90.00
_cell.angle_beta   90.00
_cell.angle_gamma   90.00
#
_symmetry.space_group_name_H-M   'P 1'
#
loop_
_entity.id
_entity.type
_entity.pdbx_description
1 polymer ?
#
loop_
_entity_poly.entity_id
_entity_poly.type
_entity_poly.pdbx_seq_one_letter_code
_entity_poly.pdbx_strand_id
1 'polypeptide(L)'
;MVLKLLKPLLYSQAFDQLHTKEQLGYNVQANISRINGGRSVLSFSIQRENNPLFTKLRIDHFVTSVRAQIAEMTVDDFQTRINSLSRLILEKPKSIASKANNVWGNVISGEYDFGKKQKQVDALNGLEISDLLDFWDKYVNPETTTASSYTRIDYLVWSQKAWIPTSKELVSYSENTIALQGCLLNARVVNVSLSKISNAVAAIASSSANAQDNTSNGIFSAVHLLYKDAESTSKSKVALEMMIAQQHRYYESATNYSGIDMQRTPEGKWIIRNISELKAALKLFELPVSVAKLEPKYAN
;
A
#
# COMPACT_ATOMS: atom_id res chain seq x y z
N MET A 1 6.05 13.98 -12.46
CA MET A 1 7.33 13.50 -13.01
C MET A 1 7.99 12.54 -12.04
N VAL A 2 8.15 12.97 -10.78
CA VAL A 2 8.71 12.20 -9.65
C VAL A 2 8.35 10.70 -9.62
N LEU A 3 7.06 10.33 -9.62
CA LEU A 3 6.68 8.90 -9.61
C LEU A 3 7.30 8.10 -10.76
N LYS A 4 7.35 8.64 -11.98
CA LYS A 4 7.95 7.94 -13.13
C LYS A 4 9.45 7.70 -12.91
N LEU A 5 10.16 8.63 -12.28
CA LEU A 5 11.57 8.51 -11.93
C LEU A 5 11.79 7.47 -10.83
N LEU A 6 10.90 7.43 -9.84
CA LEU A 6 10.95 6.44 -8.75
C LEU A 6 10.52 5.04 -9.19
N LYS A 7 9.75 4.88 -10.28
CA LYS A 7 9.20 3.58 -10.72
C LYS A 7 10.22 2.44 -10.75
N PRO A 8 11.41 2.59 -11.39
CA PRO A 8 12.35 1.48 -11.48
C PRO A 8 12.94 1.13 -10.11
N LEU A 9 13.19 2.13 -9.25
CA LEU A 9 13.64 1.92 -7.86
C LEU A 9 12.58 1.15 -7.08
N LEU A 10 11.34 1.64 -7.10
CA LEU A 10 10.23 1.02 -6.37
C LEU A 10 10.00 -0.42 -6.82
N TYR A 11 10.06 -0.68 -8.13
CA TYR A 11 9.92 -2.03 -8.66
C TYR A 11 11.04 -2.95 -8.20
N SER A 12 12.31 -2.55 -8.34
CA SER A 12 13.45 -3.39 -7.95
C SER A 12 13.45 -3.66 -6.45
N GLN A 13 13.15 -2.65 -5.64
CA GLN A 13 13.15 -2.75 -4.18
C GLN A 13 11.97 -3.57 -3.68
N ALA A 14 10.77 -3.38 -4.25
CA ALA A 14 9.61 -4.20 -3.90
C ALA A 14 9.84 -5.66 -4.29
N PHE A 15 10.46 -5.92 -5.45
CA PHE A 15 10.77 -7.27 -5.88
C PHE A 15 11.82 -7.93 -4.96
N ASP A 16 12.93 -7.26 -4.67
CA ASP A 16 13.94 -7.81 -3.77
C ASP A 16 13.39 -8.07 -2.36
N GLN A 17 12.73 -7.08 -1.76
CA GLN A 17 12.23 -7.18 -0.39
C GLN A 17 11.03 -8.13 -0.28
N LEU A 18 9.95 -7.87 -1.03
CA LEU A 18 8.67 -8.54 -0.82
C LEU A 18 8.60 -9.88 -1.56
N HIS A 19 9.29 -10.04 -2.69
CA HIS A 19 9.32 -11.30 -3.44
C HIS A 19 10.54 -12.16 -3.05
N THR A 20 11.78 -11.66 -3.15
CA THR A 20 12.98 -12.48 -2.96
C THR A 20 13.23 -12.80 -1.48
N LYS A 21 13.32 -11.79 -0.62
CA LYS A 21 13.67 -11.95 0.80
C LYS A 21 12.50 -12.49 1.64
N GLU A 22 11.32 -11.88 1.51
CA GLU A 22 10.17 -12.22 2.35
C GLU A 22 9.24 -13.28 1.72
N GLN A 23 9.40 -13.54 0.42
CA GLN A 23 8.62 -14.53 -0.31
C GLN A 23 7.10 -14.30 -0.18
N LEU A 24 6.62 -13.05 -0.13
CA LEU A 24 5.21 -12.76 0.16
C LEU A 24 4.26 -13.04 -1.00
N GLY A 25 4.77 -13.16 -2.23
CA GLY A 25 3.95 -13.49 -3.39
C GLY A 25 4.78 -13.99 -4.55
N TYR A 26 4.13 -14.78 -5.41
CA TYR A 26 4.71 -15.18 -6.69
C TYR A 26 4.72 -13.99 -7.66
N ASN A 27 3.66 -13.17 -7.61
CA ASN A 27 3.58 -11.92 -8.34
C ASN A 27 3.63 -10.75 -7.35
N VAL A 28 4.69 -9.94 -7.42
CA VAL A 28 4.81 -8.65 -6.75
C VAL A 28 4.95 -7.58 -7.83
N GLN A 29 4.05 -6.60 -7.82
CA GLN A 29 4.05 -5.51 -8.78
C GLN A 29 4.02 -4.16 -8.05
N ALA A 30 4.89 -3.25 -8.48
CA ALA A 30 4.81 -1.82 -8.19
C ALA A 30 4.49 -1.07 -9.49
N ASN A 31 3.30 -0.50 -9.58
CA ASN A 31 2.78 0.12 -10.78
C ASN A 31 2.46 1.60 -10.56
N ILE A 32 2.51 2.36 -11.65
CA ILE A 32 2.05 3.74 -11.68
C ILE A 32 1.02 3.83 -12.79
N SER A 33 -0.19 4.23 -12.43
CA SER A 33 -1.28 4.48 -13.37
C SER A 33 -1.72 5.93 -13.28
N ARG A 34 -2.49 6.36 -14.29
CA ARG A 34 -3.22 7.62 -14.26
C ARG A 34 -4.69 7.30 -14.20
N ILE A 35 -5.39 7.96 -13.29
CA ILE A 35 -6.85 7.89 -13.20
C ILE A 35 -7.47 9.13 -13.87
N ASN A 36 -8.77 9.06 -14.16
CA ASN A 36 -9.50 10.16 -14.75
C ASN A 36 -9.31 11.46 -13.94
N GLY A 37 -9.08 12.57 -14.64
CA GLY A 37 -8.72 13.85 -14.02
C GLY A 37 -7.22 14.08 -13.80
N GLY A 38 -6.35 13.25 -14.41
CA GLY A 38 -4.90 13.51 -14.50
C GLY A 38 -4.10 13.15 -13.25
N ARG A 39 -4.74 12.63 -12.19
CA ARG A 39 -4.07 12.17 -10.98
C ARG A 39 -3.28 10.90 -11.25
N SER A 40 -2.07 10.82 -10.70
CA SER A 40 -1.24 9.62 -10.76
C SER A 40 -1.41 8.80 -9.49
N VAL A 41 -1.45 7.48 -9.64
CA VAL A 41 -1.63 6.53 -8.53
C VAL A 41 -0.42 5.61 -8.51
N LEU A 42 0.22 5.50 -7.33
CA LEU A 42 1.18 4.44 -7.02
C LEU A 42 0.40 3.26 -6.44
N SER A 43 0.55 2.09 -7.04
CA SER A 43 -0.15 0.88 -6.60
C SER A 43 0.81 -0.27 -6.39
N PHE A 44 0.68 -0.96 -5.26
CA PHE A 44 1.35 -2.22 -4.99
C PHE A 44 0.32 -3.35 -5.08
N SER A 45 0.65 -4.42 -5.81
CA SER A 45 -0.20 -5.60 -5.94
C SER A 45 0.62 -6.84 -5.64
N ILE A 46 0.14 -7.66 -4.72
CA ILE A 46 0.79 -8.90 -4.30
C ILE A 46 -0.24 -10.02 -4.34
N GLN A 47 0.10 -11.13 -5.00
CA GLN A 47 -0.77 -12.30 -5.11
C GLN A 47 -0.10 -13.54 -4.49
N ARG A 48 -0.71 -14.07 -3.42
CA ARG A 48 -0.36 -15.36 -2.80
C ARG A 48 -1.48 -15.87 -1.89
N GLU A 49 -1.36 -17.13 -1.48
CA GLU A 49 -2.09 -17.75 -0.36
C GLU A 49 -1.58 -17.25 1.01
N ASN A 50 -1.55 -15.93 1.23
CA ASN A 50 -1.24 -15.34 2.53
C ASN A 50 -2.48 -14.59 3.06
N ASN A 51 -2.50 -14.31 4.36
CA ASN A 51 -3.48 -13.40 4.92
C ASN A 51 -3.24 -11.98 4.32
N PRO A 52 -4.25 -11.36 3.67
CA PRO A 52 -4.05 -10.09 2.97
C PRO A 52 -3.77 -8.92 3.91
N LEU A 53 -4.21 -8.96 5.18
CA LEU A 53 -3.82 -7.95 6.17
C LEU A 53 -2.32 -8.06 6.49
N PHE A 54 -1.79 -9.28 6.66
CA PHE A 54 -0.34 -9.44 6.84
C PHE A 54 0.44 -8.87 5.64
N THR A 55 -0.01 -9.16 4.42
CA THR A 55 0.60 -8.60 3.20
C THR A 55 0.53 -7.07 3.16
N LYS A 56 -0.63 -6.49 3.51
CA LYS A 56 -0.79 -5.04 3.62
C LYS A 56 0.23 -4.44 4.59
N LEU A 57 0.38 -5.02 5.78
CA LEU A 57 1.33 -4.54 6.78
C LEU A 57 2.76 -4.55 6.23
N ARG A 58 3.15 -5.60 5.50
CA ARG A 58 4.48 -5.66 4.86
C ARG A 58 4.67 -4.58 3.79
N ILE A 59 3.63 -4.24 3.04
CA ILE A 59 3.66 -3.10 2.13
C ILE A 59 3.85 -1.79 2.91
N ASP A 60 3.17 -1.63 4.06
CA ASP A 60 3.29 -0.43 4.90
C ASP A 60 4.73 -0.21 5.36
N HIS A 61 5.36 -1.27 5.88
CA HIS A 61 6.76 -1.25 6.29
C HIS A 61 7.72 -1.02 5.12
N PHE A 62 7.43 -1.59 3.95
CA PHE A 62 8.24 -1.36 2.76
C PHE A 62 8.17 0.11 2.31
N VAL A 63 6.98 0.71 2.33
CA VAL A 63 6.79 2.12 1.93
C VAL A 63 7.56 3.06 2.87
N THR A 64 7.59 2.79 4.17
CA THR A 64 8.38 3.60 5.11
C THR A 64 9.88 3.39 4.90
N SER A 65 10.34 2.17 4.59
CA SER A 65 11.77 1.90 4.36
C SER A 65 12.32 2.51 3.08
N VAL A 66 11.50 2.68 2.03
CA VAL A 66 11.92 3.30 0.76
C VAL A 66 12.41 4.75 0.95
N ARG A 67 11.87 5.48 1.93
CA ARG A 67 12.30 6.88 2.17
C ARG A 67 13.80 6.98 2.45
N ALA A 68 14.33 6.09 3.30
CA ALA A 68 15.76 6.06 3.62
C ALA A 68 16.60 5.79 2.36
N GLN A 69 16.14 4.89 1.49
CA GLN A 69 16.83 4.57 0.24
C GLN A 69 16.84 5.74 -0.76
N ILE A 70 15.81 6.59 -0.75
CA ILE A 70 15.81 7.83 -1.55
C ILE A 70 16.85 8.80 -0.99
N ALA A 71 16.95 8.92 0.34
CA ALA A 71 17.90 9.81 1.00
C ALA A 71 19.37 9.38 0.84
N GLU A 72 19.62 8.08 0.80
CA GLU A 72 20.96 7.50 0.59
C GLU A 72 21.38 7.46 -0.90
N MET A 73 20.51 7.90 -1.82
CA MET A 73 20.80 7.87 -3.24
C MET A 73 21.97 8.80 -3.58
N THR A 74 22.98 8.27 -4.26
CA THR A 74 24.10 9.09 -4.74
C THR A 74 23.67 9.99 -5.89
N VAL A 75 24.39 11.11 -6.06
CA VAL A 75 24.16 12.03 -7.20
C VAL A 75 24.35 11.31 -8.54
N ASP A 76 25.34 10.40 -8.63
CA ASP A 76 25.60 9.63 -9.84
C ASP A 76 24.47 8.65 -10.18
N ASP A 77 23.93 7.94 -9.17
CA ASP A 77 22.77 7.06 -9.36
C ASP A 77 21.53 7.87 -9.78
N PHE A 78 21.32 9.02 -9.15
CA PHE A 78 20.21 9.91 -9.48
C PHE A 78 20.31 10.42 -10.92
N GLN A 79 21.48 10.89 -11.34
CA GLN A 79 21.71 11.37 -12.71
C GLN A 79 21.56 10.23 -13.73
N THR A 80 22.04 9.04 -13.40
CA THR A 80 21.87 7.84 -14.24
C THR A 80 20.39 7.51 -14.45
N ARG A 81 19.57 7.64 -13.40
CA ARG A 81 18.10 7.44 -13.49
C ARG A 81 17.44 8.52 -14.34
N ILE A 82 17.82 9.79 -14.17
CA ILE A 82 17.35 10.90 -15.02
C ILE A 82 17.67 10.60 -16.48
N ASN A 83 18.94 10.31 -16.80
CA ASN A 83 19.40 10.07 -18.16
C ASN A 83 18.66 8.87 -18.79
N SER A 84 18.48 7.79 -18.03
CA SER A 84 17.78 6.59 -18.49
C SER A 84 16.30 6.88 -18.81
N LEU A 85 15.62 7.62 -17.93
CA LEU A 85 14.22 7.99 -18.15
C LEU A 85 14.06 9.02 -19.28
N SER A 86 14.96 9.99 -19.39
CA SER A 86 14.98 10.97 -20.48
C SER A 86 15.11 10.28 -21.84
N ARG A 87 16.03 9.31 -21.95
CA ARG A 87 16.20 8.49 -23.16
C ARG A 87 14.93 7.71 -23.51
N LEU A 88 14.28 7.11 -22.50
CA LEU A 88 13.03 6.37 -22.71
C LEU A 88 11.89 7.28 -23.18
N ILE A 89 11.77 8.49 -22.63
CA ILE A 89 10.74 9.46 -23.03
C ILE A 89 10.95 9.92 -24.48
N LEU A 90 12.20 10.22 -24.86
CA LEU A 90 12.56 10.71 -26.19
C LEU A 90 12.66 9.62 -27.26
N GLU A 91 12.54 8.34 -26.88
CA GLU A 91 12.60 7.24 -27.84
C GLU A 91 11.58 7.43 -28.98
N LYS A 92 12.07 7.30 -30.21
CA LYS A 92 11.24 7.39 -31.42
C LYS A 92 10.38 6.13 -31.53
N PRO A 93 9.08 6.26 -31.89
CA PRO A 93 8.23 5.09 -32.12
C PRO A 93 8.84 4.18 -33.20
N LYS A 94 8.93 2.87 -32.90
CA LYS A 94 9.49 1.87 -33.82
C LYS A 94 8.51 1.39 -34.90
N SER A 95 7.23 1.77 -34.77
CA SER A 95 6.17 1.38 -35.70
C SER A 95 5.09 2.44 -35.83
N ILE A 96 4.35 2.40 -36.94
CA ILE A 96 3.17 3.26 -37.18
C ILE A 96 2.14 3.06 -36.06
N ALA A 97 1.89 1.80 -35.66
CA ALA A 97 0.98 1.49 -34.56
C ALA A 97 1.42 2.14 -33.23
N SER A 98 2.72 2.11 -32.91
CA SER A 98 3.26 2.79 -31.71
C SER A 98 3.09 4.31 -31.79
N LYS A 99 3.32 4.91 -32.97
CA LYS A 99 3.10 6.34 -33.19
C LYS A 99 1.62 6.70 -33.05
N ALA A 100 0.73 5.92 -33.65
CA ALA A 100 -0.72 6.09 -33.55
C ALA A 100 -1.19 6.00 -32.10
N ASN A 101 -0.76 4.99 -31.34
CA ASN A 101 -1.12 4.84 -29.93
C ASN A 101 -0.66 6.03 -29.06
N ASN A 102 0.54 6.56 -29.30
CA ASN A 102 1.04 7.74 -28.58
C ASN A 102 0.19 8.99 -28.86
N VAL A 103 -0.14 9.23 -30.14
CA VAL A 103 -1.01 10.35 -30.54
C VAL A 103 -2.41 10.17 -29.97
N TRP A 104 -2.96 8.96 -30.08
CA TRP A 104 -4.30 8.63 -29.60
C TRP A 104 -4.43 8.76 -28.08
N GLY A 105 -3.38 8.41 -27.33
CA GLY A 105 -3.33 8.62 -25.88
C GLY A 105 -3.51 10.09 -25.47
N ASN A 106 -2.99 11.04 -26.26
CA ASN A 106 -3.20 12.47 -26.03
C ASN A 106 -4.61 12.95 -26.36
N VAL A 107 -5.25 12.31 -27.34
CA VAL A 107 -6.64 12.61 -27.73
C VAL A 107 -7.60 12.10 -26.67
N ILE A 108 -7.46 10.84 -26.24
CA ILE A 108 -8.29 10.24 -25.19
C ILE A 108 -8.12 10.99 -23.87
N SER A 109 -6.90 11.42 -23.52
CA SER A 109 -6.67 12.17 -22.27
C SER A 109 -7.20 13.61 -22.32
N GLY A 110 -7.51 14.14 -23.51
CA GLY A 110 -7.87 15.54 -23.71
C GLY A 110 -6.72 16.53 -23.48
N GLU A 111 -5.48 16.05 -23.29
CA GLU A 111 -4.31 16.92 -23.06
C GLU A 111 -3.90 17.64 -24.36
N TYR A 112 -4.07 16.99 -25.53
CA TYR A 112 -3.67 17.48 -26.86
C TYR A 112 -2.22 18.03 -26.97
N ASP A 113 -1.34 17.77 -26.00
CA ASP A 113 0.06 18.21 -26.03
C ASP A 113 0.94 17.18 -26.75
N PHE A 114 1.06 17.34 -28.08
CA PHE A 114 1.91 16.50 -28.93
C PHE A 114 3.41 16.80 -28.78
N GLY A 115 3.77 17.95 -28.20
CA GLY A 115 5.15 18.35 -27.90
C GLY A 115 5.63 17.97 -26.49
N LYS A 116 4.78 17.31 -25.69
CA LYS A 116 5.02 17.10 -24.26
C LYS A 116 6.30 16.35 -23.91
N LYS A 117 6.86 15.56 -24.82
CA LYS A 117 8.07 14.76 -24.57
C LYS A 117 9.25 15.65 -24.18
N GLN A 118 9.47 16.76 -24.89
CA GLN A 118 10.60 17.65 -24.58
C GLN A 118 10.40 18.35 -23.23
N LYS A 119 9.21 18.93 -23.01
CA LYS A 119 8.84 19.54 -21.72
C LYS A 119 8.99 18.57 -20.54
N GLN A 120 8.68 17.29 -20.76
CA GLN A 120 8.84 16.24 -19.76
C GLN A 120 10.32 15.97 -19.42
N VAL A 121 11.20 16.01 -20.41
CA VAL A 121 12.64 15.86 -20.18
C VAL A 121 13.23 17.10 -19.52
N ASP A 122 12.84 18.29 -19.95
CA ASP A 122 13.31 19.54 -19.35
C ASP A 122 12.91 19.60 -17.86
N ALA A 123 11.66 19.25 -17.54
CA ALA A 123 11.18 19.15 -16.17
C ALA A 123 11.85 18.01 -15.37
N LEU A 124 12.33 16.96 -16.03
CA LEU A 124 13.02 15.85 -15.37
C LEU A 124 14.48 16.21 -15.04
N ASN A 125 15.15 16.94 -15.92
CA ASN A 125 16.53 17.39 -15.73
C ASN A 125 16.67 18.46 -14.65
N GLY A 126 15.58 19.19 -14.34
CA GLY A 126 15.54 20.17 -13.26
C GLY A 126 15.14 19.62 -11.90
N LEU A 127 14.97 18.29 -11.74
CA LEU A 127 14.66 17.70 -10.45
C LEU A 127 15.91 17.49 -9.60
N GLU A 128 15.74 17.59 -8.29
CA GLU A 128 16.73 17.27 -7.27
C GLU A 128 16.27 16.08 -6.41
N ILE A 129 17.18 15.50 -5.62
CA ILE A 129 16.85 14.43 -4.67
C ILE A 129 15.90 14.94 -3.58
N SER A 130 16.05 16.20 -3.16
CA SER A 130 15.15 16.92 -2.25
C SER A 130 13.70 16.88 -2.74
N ASP A 131 13.46 17.12 -4.04
CA ASP A 131 12.11 17.03 -4.63
C ASP A 131 11.50 15.62 -4.50
N LEU A 132 12.32 14.57 -4.57
CA LEU A 132 11.86 13.20 -4.39
C LEU A 132 11.44 12.95 -2.95
N LEU A 133 12.24 13.43 -1.99
CA LEU A 133 11.96 13.29 -0.57
C LEU A 133 10.71 14.08 -0.18
N ASP A 134 10.61 15.34 -0.61
CA ASP A 134 9.45 16.20 -0.36
C ASP A 134 8.17 15.60 -0.96
N PHE A 135 8.25 15.06 -2.18
CA PHE A 135 7.14 14.35 -2.78
C PHE A 135 6.75 13.10 -1.97
N TRP A 136 7.74 12.31 -1.54
CA TRP A 136 7.49 11.07 -0.79
C TRP A 136 6.83 11.36 0.56
N ASP A 137 7.37 12.34 1.29
CA ASP A 137 6.87 12.75 2.59
C ASP A 137 5.51 13.43 2.52
N LYS A 138 5.19 14.10 1.41
CA LYS A 138 3.91 14.79 1.23
C LYS A 138 2.78 13.91 0.70
N TYR A 139 3.06 12.87 -0.08
CA TYR A 139 2.00 12.14 -0.79
C TYR A 139 2.00 10.62 -0.56
N VAL A 140 3.09 10.05 0.00
CA VAL A 140 3.26 8.59 0.05
C VAL A 140 3.50 8.08 1.47
N ASN A 141 4.32 8.77 2.27
CA ASN A 141 4.68 8.32 3.61
C ASN A 141 3.55 8.64 4.61
N PRO A 142 2.89 7.62 5.21
CA PRO A 142 1.79 7.86 6.15
C PRO A 142 2.24 8.55 7.44
N GLU A 143 3.52 8.47 7.82
CA GLU A 143 4.03 9.05 9.08
C GLU A 143 4.24 10.57 9.00
N THR A 144 4.59 11.07 7.80
CA THR A 144 4.96 12.48 7.57
C THR A 144 3.91 13.27 6.78
N THR A 145 3.08 12.58 5.98
CA THR A 145 2.06 13.25 5.15
C THR A 145 0.95 13.85 6.02
N THR A 146 0.27 14.92 5.61
CA THR A 146 -0.97 15.41 6.26
C THR A 146 -2.25 14.78 5.68
N ALA A 147 -3.34 14.72 6.46
CA ALA A 147 -4.64 14.15 6.04
C ALA A 147 -5.16 14.68 4.67
N SER A 148 -4.86 15.93 4.34
CA SER A 148 -5.31 16.58 3.10
C SER A 148 -4.57 16.11 1.83
N SER A 149 -3.34 15.61 1.99
CA SER A 149 -2.46 15.24 0.87
C SER A 149 -2.26 13.73 0.74
N TYR A 150 -2.75 12.95 1.73
CA TYR A 150 -2.72 11.49 1.70
C TYR A 150 -4.05 10.93 1.19
N THR A 151 -4.00 10.03 0.22
CA THR A 151 -5.17 9.22 -0.15
C THR A 151 -4.71 7.81 -0.43
N ARG A 152 -5.30 6.86 0.29
CA ARG A 152 -4.98 5.44 0.17
C ARG A 152 -6.25 4.62 0.11
N ILE A 153 -6.24 3.61 -0.75
CA ILE A 153 -7.30 2.62 -0.86
C ILE A 153 -6.63 1.24 -0.85
N ASP A 154 -7.03 0.39 0.08
CA ASP A 154 -6.57 -0.99 0.19
C ASP A 154 -7.67 -1.94 -0.31
N TYR A 155 -7.36 -2.77 -1.29
CA TYR A 155 -8.25 -3.83 -1.77
C TYR A 155 -7.72 -5.17 -1.27
N LEU A 156 -8.35 -5.71 -0.23
CA LEU A 156 -7.93 -6.94 0.43
C LEU A 156 -8.84 -8.09 0.01
N VAL A 157 -8.25 -9.12 -0.63
CA VAL A 157 -8.98 -10.29 -1.13
C VAL A 157 -8.52 -11.53 -0.35
N TRP A 158 -9.45 -12.17 0.36
CA TRP A 158 -9.17 -13.41 1.08
C TRP A 158 -9.39 -14.63 0.17
N SER A 159 -8.53 -15.63 0.31
CA SER A 159 -8.74 -16.94 -0.29
C SER A 159 -9.92 -17.66 0.38
N GLN A 160 -10.69 -18.41 -0.40
CA GLN A 160 -11.79 -19.24 0.12
C GLN A 160 -11.33 -20.32 1.10
N LYS A 161 -10.05 -20.72 1.02
CA LYS A 161 -9.46 -21.74 1.89
C LYS A 161 -8.87 -21.16 3.19
N ALA A 162 -8.69 -19.85 3.25
CA ALA A 162 -8.09 -19.18 4.39
C ALA A 162 -9.17 -18.85 5.43
N TRP A 163 -8.76 -18.71 6.69
CA TRP A 163 -9.61 -18.09 7.69
C TRP A 163 -9.90 -16.63 7.32
N ILE A 164 -11.17 -16.25 7.37
CA ILE A 164 -11.66 -14.90 7.04
C ILE A 164 -12.25 -14.30 8.31
N PRO A 165 -11.77 -13.13 8.78
CA PRO A 165 -12.35 -12.47 9.94
C PRO A 165 -13.78 -12.02 9.63
N THR A 166 -14.66 -12.14 10.62
CA THR A 166 -16.03 -11.65 10.58
C THR A 166 -16.08 -10.12 10.69
N SER A 167 -17.20 -9.52 10.28
CA SER A 167 -17.41 -8.07 10.41
C SER A 167 -17.26 -7.59 11.86
N LYS A 168 -17.75 -8.38 12.84
CA LYS A 168 -17.60 -8.06 14.26
C LYS A 168 -16.14 -8.05 14.70
N GLU A 169 -15.35 -9.01 14.23
CA GLU A 169 -13.92 -9.09 14.58
C GLU A 169 -13.11 -7.92 14.00
N LEU A 170 -13.40 -7.50 12.76
CA LEU A 170 -12.74 -6.34 12.13
C LEU A 170 -13.03 -5.02 12.85
N VAL A 171 -14.19 -4.91 13.51
CA VAL A 171 -14.55 -3.72 14.30
C VAL A 171 -14.03 -3.81 15.74
N SER A 172 -13.73 -5.02 16.23
CA SER A 172 -13.34 -5.25 17.64
C SER A 172 -11.83 -5.36 17.85
N TYR A 173 -11.08 -5.81 16.84
CA TYR A 173 -9.65 -6.11 16.97
C TYR A 173 -8.84 -5.37 15.93
N SER A 174 -7.59 -5.07 16.28
CA SER A 174 -6.70 -4.37 15.37
C SER A 174 -6.28 -5.21 14.17
N GLU A 175 -5.96 -4.55 13.06
CA GLU A 175 -5.45 -5.18 11.83
C GLU A 175 -4.29 -6.12 12.13
N ASN A 176 -3.39 -5.72 13.05
CA ASN A 176 -2.21 -6.50 13.39
C ASN A 176 -2.57 -7.76 14.18
N THR A 177 -3.56 -7.68 15.06
CA THR A 177 -4.06 -8.84 15.82
C THR A 177 -4.67 -9.88 14.88
N ILE A 178 -5.46 -9.41 13.92
CA ILE A 178 -6.12 -10.24 12.91
C ILE A 178 -5.08 -10.83 11.95
N ALA A 179 -4.09 -10.04 11.52
CA ALA A 179 -2.99 -10.50 10.68
C ALA A 179 -2.17 -11.60 11.39
N LEU A 180 -1.81 -11.40 12.66
CA LEU A 180 -1.06 -12.39 13.43
C LEU A 180 -1.86 -13.69 13.60
N GLN A 181 -3.15 -13.62 13.95
CA GLN A 181 -3.97 -14.82 14.01
C GLN A 181 -4.01 -15.55 12.66
N GLY A 182 -4.18 -14.82 11.56
CA GLY A 182 -4.16 -15.41 10.22
C GLY A 182 -2.84 -16.12 9.92
N CYS A 183 -1.70 -15.53 10.28
CA CYS A 183 -0.39 -16.17 10.14
C CYS A 183 -0.26 -17.42 11.02
N LEU A 184 -0.72 -17.37 12.27
CA LEU A 184 -0.68 -18.50 13.20
C LEU A 184 -1.53 -19.68 12.71
N LEU A 185 -2.74 -19.41 12.23
CA LEU A 185 -3.63 -20.43 11.68
C LEU A 185 -3.02 -21.07 10.42
N ASN A 186 -2.42 -20.26 9.53
CA ASN A 186 -1.71 -20.78 8.36
C ASN A 186 -0.50 -21.64 8.73
N ALA A 187 0.17 -21.33 9.85
CA ALA A 187 1.26 -22.12 10.40
C ALA A 187 0.77 -23.34 11.22
N ARG A 188 -0.53 -23.67 11.16
CA ARG A 188 -1.17 -24.80 11.85
C ARG A 188 -1.07 -24.77 13.38
N VAL A 189 -0.90 -23.58 13.96
CA VAL A 189 -0.93 -23.41 15.42
C VAL A 189 -2.38 -23.56 15.92
N VAL A 190 -2.60 -24.50 16.82
CA VAL A 190 -3.93 -24.79 17.40
C VAL A 190 -4.23 -23.89 18.61
N ASN A 191 -5.52 -23.73 18.95
CA ASN A 191 -6.00 -23.00 20.13
C ASN A 191 -5.68 -21.49 20.20
N VAL A 192 -5.51 -20.86 19.04
CA VAL A 192 -5.28 -19.42 18.89
C VAL A 192 -6.61 -18.68 18.75
N SER A 193 -6.83 -17.67 19.59
CA SER A 193 -8.03 -16.81 19.55
C SER A 193 -7.64 -15.33 19.63
N LEU A 194 -8.42 -14.45 19.00
CA LEU A 194 -8.15 -13.01 18.96
C LEU A 194 -8.02 -12.39 20.35
N SER A 195 -8.85 -12.81 21.31
CA SER A 195 -8.80 -12.33 22.69
C SER A 195 -7.49 -12.70 23.39
N LYS A 196 -7.00 -13.94 23.21
CA LYS A 196 -5.70 -14.37 23.75
C LYS A 196 -4.54 -13.56 23.16
N ILE A 197 -4.56 -13.33 21.84
CA ILE A 197 -3.52 -12.53 21.17
C ILE A 197 -3.58 -11.08 21.66
N SER A 198 -4.76 -10.47 21.66
CA SER A 198 -4.96 -9.09 22.07
C SER A 198 -4.51 -8.86 23.53
N ASN A 199 -4.86 -9.77 24.44
CA ASN A 199 -4.42 -9.70 25.83
C ASN A 199 -2.90 -9.86 25.98
N ALA A 200 -2.29 -10.79 25.23
CA ALA A 200 -0.84 -10.97 25.24
C ALA A 200 -0.12 -9.70 24.74
N VAL A 201 -0.66 -9.06 23.70
CA VAL A 201 -0.08 -7.83 23.13
C VAL A 201 -0.23 -6.65 24.08
N ALA A 202 -1.39 -6.50 24.73
CA ALA A 202 -1.62 -5.49 25.74
C ALA A 202 -0.64 -5.65 26.92
N ALA A 203 -0.38 -6.89 27.36
CA ALA A 203 0.59 -7.19 28.40
C ALA A 203 2.02 -6.79 27.99
N ILE A 204 2.43 -7.02 26.74
CA ILE A 204 3.74 -6.63 26.21
C ILE A 204 3.89 -5.11 26.12
N ALA A 205 2.86 -4.40 25.64
CA ALA A 205 2.88 -2.94 25.55
C ALA A 205 2.99 -2.28 26.94
N SER A 206 2.41 -2.90 27.96
CA SER A 206 2.52 -2.42 29.34
C SER A 206 3.89 -2.70 29.99
N SER A 207 4.62 -3.73 29.54
CA SER A 207 5.94 -4.07 30.07
C SER A 207 7.08 -3.32 29.38
N SER A 208 6.93 -2.95 28.11
CA SER A 208 7.91 -2.13 27.37
C SER A 208 7.96 -0.67 27.83
N ALA A 209 6.92 -0.16 28.50
CA ALA A 209 6.89 1.18 29.07
C ALA A 209 7.82 1.36 30.29
N ASN A 210 8.29 0.25 30.90
CA ASN A 210 9.01 0.26 32.19
C ASN A 210 10.48 -0.18 32.11
N ALA A 211 11.05 -0.47 30.93
CA ALA A 211 12.42 -0.96 30.83
C ALA A 211 13.21 -0.33 29.67
N GLN A 212 14.31 0.36 30.01
CA GLN A 212 15.32 0.83 29.06
C GLN A 212 16.22 -0.30 28.50
N ASP A 213 15.95 -1.56 28.83
CA ASP A 213 16.65 -2.72 28.28
C ASP A 213 15.68 -3.90 28.11
N ASN A 214 15.90 -4.71 27.07
CA ASN A 214 15.29 -6.02 26.81
C ASN A 214 13.87 -6.13 26.20
N THR A 215 13.50 -5.25 25.26
CA THR A 215 12.32 -5.47 24.37
C THR A 215 12.35 -6.83 23.66
N SER A 216 13.52 -7.33 23.24
CA SER A 216 13.67 -8.67 22.63
C SER A 216 13.33 -9.84 23.57
N ASN A 217 13.60 -9.74 24.88
CA ASN A 217 13.33 -10.84 25.83
C ASN A 217 11.87 -10.91 26.28
N GLY A 218 11.17 -9.77 26.34
CA GLY A 218 9.71 -9.72 26.54
C GLY A 218 8.95 -10.31 25.34
N ILE A 219 9.45 -10.03 24.13
CA ILE A 219 8.95 -10.62 22.88
C ILE A 219 9.20 -12.13 22.88
N PHE A 220 10.41 -12.57 23.19
CA PHE A 220 10.75 -13.99 23.26
C PHE A 220 9.92 -14.75 24.27
N SER A 221 9.62 -14.17 25.44
CA SER A 221 8.81 -14.82 26.47
C SER A 221 7.32 -14.90 26.13
N ALA A 222 6.75 -13.89 25.45
CA ALA A 222 5.38 -13.97 24.91
C ALA A 222 5.26 -14.91 23.71
N VAL A 223 6.27 -14.92 22.84
CA VAL A 223 6.44 -15.95 21.80
C VAL A 223 6.52 -17.32 22.45
N HIS A 224 7.34 -17.50 23.48
CA HIS A 224 7.52 -18.79 24.17
C HIS A 224 6.28 -19.25 24.96
N LEU A 225 5.43 -18.31 25.42
CA LEU A 225 4.11 -18.58 26.01
C LEU A 225 3.08 -19.03 24.96
N LEU A 226 3.17 -18.52 23.73
CA LEU A 226 2.33 -18.92 22.59
C LEU A 226 2.91 -20.13 21.82
N TYR A 227 4.21 -20.36 21.89
CA TYR A 227 5.00 -21.32 21.12
C TYR A 227 5.91 -22.14 22.05
N LYS A 228 5.44 -23.32 22.47
CA LYS A 228 6.33 -24.37 23.00
C LYS A 228 7.16 -25.05 21.90
N ASP A 229 6.66 -25.05 20.65
CA ASP A 229 7.29 -25.69 19.49
C ASP A 229 7.67 -24.63 18.44
N ALA A 230 8.78 -23.92 18.68
CA ALA A 230 9.22 -22.81 17.83
C ALA A 230 10.14 -23.25 16.68
N GLU A 231 9.65 -24.14 15.81
CA GLU A 231 10.11 -24.25 14.41
C GLU A 231 9.19 -23.47 13.44
N SER A 232 8.12 -22.86 13.98
CA SER A 232 7.02 -22.28 13.22
C SER A 232 7.29 -20.86 12.70
N THR A 233 7.99 -20.81 11.55
CA THR A 233 8.00 -19.80 10.47
C THR A 233 8.32 -18.33 10.76
N SER A 234 9.36 -17.82 10.06
CA SER A 234 9.77 -16.41 9.94
C SER A 234 8.61 -15.40 9.85
N LYS A 235 7.51 -15.73 9.14
CA LYS A 235 6.35 -14.83 8.95
C LYS A 235 5.62 -14.47 10.24
N SER A 236 5.49 -15.39 11.19
CA SER A 236 4.75 -15.15 12.43
C SER A 236 5.56 -14.31 13.42
N LYS A 237 6.90 -14.52 13.44
CA LYS A 237 7.85 -13.65 14.15
C LYS A 237 7.78 -12.22 13.61
N VAL A 238 7.83 -12.07 12.29
CA VAL A 238 7.71 -10.76 11.63
C VAL A 238 6.35 -10.11 11.92
N ALA A 239 5.24 -10.86 11.86
CA ALA A 239 3.92 -10.32 12.21
C ALA A 239 3.88 -9.79 13.65
N LEU A 240 4.54 -10.47 14.59
CA LEU A 240 4.63 -10.03 15.98
C LEU A 240 5.55 -8.82 16.16
N GLU A 241 6.72 -8.79 15.52
CA GLU A 241 7.60 -7.61 15.51
C GLU A 241 6.85 -6.37 15.01
N MET A 242 6.00 -6.54 13.99
CA MET A 242 5.16 -5.47 13.48
C MET A 242 4.04 -5.06 14.43
N MET A 243 3.42 -6.01 15.14
CA MET A 243 2.44 -5.67 16.19
C MET A 243 3.02 -4.74 17.23
N ILE A 244 4.31 -4.89 17.55
CA ILE A 244 5.00 -4.15 18.61
C ILE A 244 5.57 -2.84 18.07
N ALA A 245 6.07 -2.84 16.83
CA ALA A 245 6.63 -1.66 16.20
C ALA A 245 5.56 -0.63 15.75
N GLN A 246 4.29 -1.03 15.61
CA GLN A 246 3.27 -0.16 15.04
C GLN A 246 2.61 0.78 16.05
N GLN A 247 3.12 2.01 16.09
CA GLN A 247 2.34 3.23 16.35
C GLN A 247 2.13 4.01 15.05
N HIS A 248 1.66 3.37 13.98
CA HIS A 248 1.40 4.12 12.74
C HIS A 248 0.26 5.12 12.97
N ARG A 249 0.49 6.38 12.62
CA ARG A 249 -0.59 7.39 12.52
C ARG A 249 -1.46 7.01 11.34
N TYR A 250 -2.68 6.54 11.62
CA TYR A 250 -3.69 6.39 10.60
C TYR A 250 -4.48 7.69 10.48
N TYR A 251 -4.66 8.14 9.24
CA TYR A 251 -5.49 9.30 8.95
C TYR A 251 -6.96 8.90 8.98
N GLU A 252 -7.67 9.42 9.98
CA GLU A 252 -9.12 9.29 10.05
C GLU A 252 -9.77 10.19 9.00
N SER A 253 -10.67 9.63 8.20
CA SER A 253 -11.54 10.47 7.39
C SER A 253 -12.51 11.20 8.31
N ALA A 254 -12.58 12.53 8.20
CA ALA A 254 -13.59 13.33 8.90
C ALA A 254 -15.01 13.00 8.43
N THR A 255 -15.16 12.39 7.26
CA THR A 255 -16.45 11.99 6.71
C THR A 255 -16.96 10.72 7.38
N ASN A 256 -18.19 10.79 7.88
CA ASN A 256 -18.88 9.62 8.41
C ASN A 256 -19.54 8.82 7.28
N TYR A 257 -19.07 7.59 7.05
CA TYR A 257 -19.62 6.69 6.01
C TYR A 257 -20.55 5.60 6.57
N SER A 258 -20.92 5.66 7.85
CA SER A 258 -21.84 4.67 8.45
C SER A 258 -23.21 4.61 7.75
N GLY A 259 -23.62 5.71 7.11
CA GLY A 259 -24.87 5.77 6.33
C GLY A 259 -24.86 4.94 5.04
N ILE A 260 -23.70 4.50 4.55
CA ILE A 260 -23.55 3.74 3.29
C ILE A 260 -23.01 2.33 3.50
N ASP A 261 -23.36 1.71 4.64
CA ASP A 261 -22.97 0.34 5.01
C ASP A 261 -21.44 0.13 5.14
N MET A 262 -20.71 1.22 5.40
CA MET A 262 -19.31 1.12 5.78
C MET A 262 -19.20 0.97 7.29
N GLN A 263 -18.30 0.08 7.73
CA GLN A 263 -18.01 -0.12 9.15
C GLN A 263 -16.68 0.52 9.50
N ARG A 264 -16.56 1.00 10.74
CA ARG A 264 -15.34 1.67 11.23
C ARG A 264 -14.50 0.70 12.05
N THR A 265 -13.21 0.56 11.72
CA THR A 265 -12.26 -0.26 12.50
C THR A 265 -11.77 0.50 13.75
N PRO A 266 -11.14 -0.19 14.73
CA PRO A 266 -10.53 0.47 15.88
C PRO A 266 -9.50 1.55 15.52
N GLU A 267 -8.84 1.42 14.37
CA GLU A 267 -7.88 2.38 13.82
C GLU A 267 -8.53 3.52 13.02
N GLY A 268 -9.87 3.65 13.08
CA GLY A 268 -10.61 4.73 12.46
C GLY A 268 -10.83 4.59 10.96
N LYS A 269 -10.52 3.43 10.36
CA LYS A 269 -10.66 3.16 8.92
C LYS A 269 -12.07 2.73 8.57
N TRP A 270 -12.50 3.07 7.36
CA TRP A 270 -13.80 2.64 6.84
C TRP A 270 -13.64 1.43 5.93
N ILE A 271 -14.35 0.34 6.24
CA ILE A 271 -14.29 -0.92 5.50
C ILE A 271 -15.64 -1.24 4.85
N ILE A 272 -15.56 -1.86 3.67
CA ILE A 272 -16.71 -2.39 2.92
C ILE A 272 -16.48 -3.90 2.77
N ARG A 273 -17.40 -4.71 3.29
CA ARG A 273 -17.34 -6.18 3.12
C ARG A 273 -18.32 -6.68 2.07
N ASN A 274 -19.44 -5.99 1.90
CA ASN A 274 -20.48 -6.36 0.94
C ASN A 274 -20.64 -5.28 -0.12
N ILE A 275 -20.04 -5.52 -1.29
CA ILE A 275 -20.13 -4.60 -2.44
C ILE A 275 -21.57 -4.47 -2.94
N SER A 276 -22.40 -5.51 -2.79
CA SER A 276 -23.80 -5.45 -3.22
C SER A 276 -24.62 -4.51 -2.34
N GLU A 277 -24.42 -4.54 -1.03
CA GLU A 277 -25.05 -3.61 -0.08
C GLU A 277 -24.58 -2.18 -0.31
N LEU A 278 -23.27 -1.96 -0.50
CA LEU A 278 -22.77 -0.64 -0.90
C LEU A 278 -23.41 -0.14 -2.20
N LYS A 279 -23.49 -0.98 -3.24
CA LYS A 279 -24.13 -0.60 -4.51
C LYS A 279 -25.60 -0.27 -4.33
N ALA A 280 -26.31 -0.98 -3.46
CA ALA A 280 -27.71 -0.68 -3.13
C ALA A 280 -27.82 0.66 -2.39
N ALA A 281 -26.96 0.89 -1.39
CA ALA A 281 -26.91 2.16 -0.66
C ALA A 281 -26.60 3.34 -1.59
N LEU A 282 -25.57 3.24 -2.43
CA LEU A 282 -25.22 4.30 -3.39
C LEU A 282 -26.36 4.63 -4.35
N LYS A 283 -27.12 3.63 -4.80
CA LYS A 283 -28.33 3.85 -5.62
C LYS A 283 -29.43 4.59 -4.86
N LEU A 284 -29.59 4.29 -3.57
CA LEU A 284 -30.61 4.89 -2.71
C LEU A 284 -30.29 6.34 -2.34
N PHE A 285 -29.02 6.70 -2.23
CA PHE A 285 -28.57 8.06 -1.89
C PHE A 285 -28.35 8.97 -3.11
N GLU A 286 -28.63 8.52 -4.33
CA GLU A 286 -28.39 9.26 -5.59
C GLU A 286 -26.95 9.81 -5.75
N LEU A 287 -26.00 9.31 -4.95
CA LEU A 287 -24.58 9.63 -5.07
C LEU A 287 -24.11 9.11 -6.43
N PRO A 288 -23.25 9.84 -7.17
CA PRO A 288 -23.04 9.58 -8.59
C PRO A 288 -22.44 8.20 -8.82
N VAL A 289 -23.29 7.23 -9.14
CA VAL A 289 -22.90 5.97 -9.76
C VAL A 289 -22.85 6.21 -11.26
N SER A 290 -21.75 6.80 -11.74
CA SER A 290 -21.41 6.68 -13.16
C SER A 290 -19.95 6.95 -13.47
N VAL A 291 -19.23 5.89 -13.86
CA VAL A 291 -18.07 5.97 -14.77
C VAL A 291 -18.54 5.82 -16.23
N ALA A 292 -19.85 5.89 -16.50
CA ALA A 292 -20.42 5.61 -17.82
C ALA A 292 -21.60 6.53 -18.16
N LYS A 293 -21.32 7.82 -18.30
CA LYS A 293 -21.89 8.62 -19.38
C LYS A 293 -20.76 9.48 -19.92
N LEU A 294 -19.98 8.91 -20.83
CA LEU A 294 -19.28 9.74 -21.81
C LEU A 294 -20.38 10.34 -22.67
N GLU A 295 -20.91 11.49 -22.26
CA GLU A 295 -21.63 12.33 -23.19
C GLU A 295 -20.58 12.80 -24.21
N PRO A 296 -20.70 12.44 -25.50
CA PRO A 296 -19.80 12.97 -26.49
C PRO A 296 -19.89 14.49 -26.42
N LYS A 297 -18.74 15.16 -26.26
CA LYS A 297 -18.64 16.63 -26.22
C LYS A 297 -19.21 17.30 -27.48
N TYR A 298 -19.54 16.52 -28.51
CA TYR A 298 -20.27 16.92 -29.70
C TYR A 298 -21.45 15.96 -29.90
N ALA A 299 -22.59 16.28 -29.30
CA ALA A 299 -23.87 15.96 -29.90
C ALA A 299 -24.16 17.07 -30.92
N ASN A 300 -24.52 16.68 -32.14
CA ASN A 300 -24.68 17.56 -33.32
C ASN A 300 -25.31 18.92 -33.04
#